data_AF-A0A085ZLK6-F1
#
_entry.id   AF-A0A085ZLK6-F1
#
_cell.length_a   1.000
_cell.length_b   1.000
_cell.length_c   1.000
_cell.angle_alpha   90.00
_cell.angle_beta   90.00
_cell.angle_gamma   90.00
#
_symmetry.space_group_name_H-M   'P 1'
#
loop_
_entity.id
_entity.type
_entity.pdbx_description
1 polymer ?
#
loop_
_entity_poly.entity_id
_entity_poly.type
_entity_poly.pdbx_seq_one_letter_code
_entity_poly.pdbx_strand_id
1 'polypeptide(L)'
;MKIIKNINTFAIALPFAIAIIYPIFEGALVFAALSTMATGFIQFSLGVKMLVDNPKNKDLQIYMSGVVIFFGLWYVNNLIDYKDFLTYILFPVPLILAIYLSLIIYKKEQPEKYDNAKTN
;
A
#
# COMPACT_ATOMS: atom_id res chain seq x y z
N MET A 1 17.14 1.29 4.53
CA MET A 1 16.00 0.67 3.82
C MET A 1 15.28 -0.46 4.59
N LYS A 2 15.99 -1.33 5.33
CA LYS A 2 15.41 -2.52 6.01
C LYS A 2 14.17 -2.25 6.86
N ILE A 3 14.17 -1.16 7.65
CA ILE A 3 13.05 -0.79 8.53
C ILE A 3 11.77 -0.53 7.72
N ILE A 4 11.86 0.26 6.64
CA ILE A 4 10.72 0.59 5.76
C ILE A 4 10.11 -0.67 5.18
N LYS A 5 10.95 -1.62 4.73
CA LYS A 5 10.48 -2.91 4.23
C LYS A 5 9.75 -3.72 5.29
N ASN A 6 10.35 -3.88 6.46
CA ASN A 6 9.74 -4.67 7.53
C ASN A 6 8.39 -4.09 7.95
N ILE A 7 8.27 -2.76 8.04
CA ILE A 7 7.00 -2.07 8.31
C ILE A 7 5.99 -2.35 7.19
N ASN A 8 6.37 -2.18 5.93
CA ASN A 8 5.47 -2.42 4.79
C ASN A 8 5.00 -3.89 4.72
N THR A 9 5.91 -4.85 4.89
CA THR A 9 5.59 -6.28 4.90
C THR A 9 4.65 -6.63 6.05
N PHE A 10 4.92 -6.11 7.26
CA PHE A 10 4.04 -6.30 8.41
C PHE A 10 2.64 -5.73 8.16
N ALA A 11 2.57 -4.50 7.65
CA ALA A 11 1.30 -3.83 7.37
C ALA A 11 0.46 -4.62 6.35
N ILE A 12 1.06 -5.17 5.29
CA ILE A 12 0.32 -5.99 4.32
C ILE A 12 -0.12 -7.32 4.93
N ALA A 13 0.71 -7.97 5.74
CA ALA A 13 0.39 -9.27 6.32
C ALA A 13 -0.73 -9.20 7.37
N LEU A 14 -0.84 -8.09 8.11
CA LEU A 14 -1.73 -7.95 9.25
C LEU A 14 -3.22 -8.16 8.92
N PRO A 15 -3.82 -7.53 7.89
CA PRO A 15 -5.20 -7.80 7.50
C PRO A 15 -5.48 -9.27 7.20
N PHE A 16 -4.56 -9.97 6.52
CA PHE A 16 -4.73 -11.40 6.21
C PHE A 16 -4.61 -12.27 7.46
N ALA A 17 -3.65 -11.95 8.35
CA ALA A 17 -3.52 -12.65 9.63
C ALA A 17 -4.78 -12.55 10.48
N ILE A 18 -5.43 -11.38 10.51
CA ILE A 18 -6.70 -11.19 11.20
C ILE A 18 -7.83 -11.97 10.50
N ALA A 19 -7.91 -11.89 9.17
CA ALA A 19 -8.96 -12.57 8.41
C ALA A 19 -8.95 -14.10 8.59
N ILE A 20 -7.78 -14.72 8.74
CA ILE A 20 -7.64 -16.17 8.99
C ILE A 20 -8.33 -16.62 10.29
N ILE A 21 -8.47 -15.73 11.28
CA ILE A 21 -9.07 -16.03 12.59
C ILE A 21 -10.61 -15.99 12.54
N TYR A 22 -11.20 -15.54 11.42
CA TYR A 22 -12.65 -15.43 11.24
C TYR A 22 -13.48 -16.64 11.69
N PRO A 23 -13.08 -17.91 11.40
CA PRO A 23 -13.85 -19.08 11.86
C PRO A 23 -14.00 -19.19 13.39
N ILE A 24 -13.15 -18.50 14.16
CA ILE A 24 -13.11 -18.51 15.63
C ILE A 24 -13.72 -17.23 16.21
N PHE A 25 -13.64 -16.12 15.47
CA PHE A 25 -14.08 -14.80 15.92
C PHE A 25 -14.84 -14.08 14.81
N GLU A 26 -16.17 -13.99 14.96
CA GLU A 26 -17.07 -13.40 13.94
C GLU A 26 -16.73 -11.93 13.61
N GLY A 27 -16.20 -11.18 14.59
CA GLY A 27 -15.76 -9.80 14.39
C GLY A 27 -14.50 -9.64 13.53
N ALA A 28 -13.76 -10.73 13.25
CA ALA A 28 -12.44 -10.67 12.62
C ALA A 28 -12.45 -9.97 11.26
N LEU A 29 -13.50 -10.14 10.44
CA LEU A 29 -13.58 -9.49 9.13
C LEU A 29 -13.68 -7.97 9.23
N VAL A 30 -14.38 -7.45 10.23
CA VAL A 30 -14.44 -6.01 10.50
C VAL A 30 -13.06 -5.50 10.93
N PHE A 31 -12.37 -6.22 11.82
CA PHE A 31 -11.00 -5.87 12.20
C PHE A 31 -10.00 -5.98 11.05
N ALA A 32 -10.17 -6.94 10.14
CA ALA A 32 -9.34 -7.09 8.95
C ALA A 32 -9.56 -5.92 7.98
N ALA A 33 -10.81 -5.46 7.80
CA ALA A 33 -11.13 -4.29 7.00
C ALA A 33 -10.54 -3.00 7.62
N LEU A 34 -10.70 -2.79 8.92
CA LEU A 34 -10.08 -1.67 9.65
C LEU A 34 -8.54 -1.70 9.55
N SER A 35 -7.96 -2.88 9.70
CA SER A 35 -6.52 -3.10 9.52
C SER A 35 -6.09 -2.76 8.10
N THR A 36 -6.88 -3.09 7.08
CA THR A 36 -6.60 -2.72 5.68
C THR A 36 -6.55 -1.21 5.50
N MET A 37 -7.44 -0.46 6.15
CA MET A 37 -7.40 1.01 6.14
C MET A 37 -6.13 1.55 6.81
N ALA A 38 -5.75 0.97 7.96
CA ALA A 38 -4.51 1.31 8.64
C ALA A 38 -3.27 1.00 7.78
N THR A 39 -3.26 -0.15 7.09
CA THR A 39 -2.23 -0.54 6.14
C THR A 39 -2.09 0.48 5.01
N GLY A 40 -3.21 0.91 4.41
CA GLY A 40 -3.21 1.94 3.37
C GLY A 40 -2.59 3.25 3.86
N PHE A 41 -2.91 3.67 5.09
CA PHE A 41 -2.33 4.87 5.70
C PHE A 41 -0.82 4.74 5.97
N ILE A 42 -0.38 3.59 6.48
CA ILE A 42 1.05 3.30 6.70
C ILE A 42 1.80 3.35 5.36
N GLN A 43 1.26 2.69 4.33
CA GLN A 43 1.86 2.66 3.00
C GLN A 43 1.94 4.04 2.36
N PHE A 44 0.88 4.83 2.46
CA PHE A 44 0.88 6.23 2.02
C PHE A 44 1.99 7.03 2.73
N SER A 45 2.08 6.91 4.06
CA SER A 45 3.11 7.59 4.86
C SER A 45 4.53 7.19 4.47
N LEU A 46 4.76 5.89 4.21
CA LEU A 46 6.05 5.40 3.71
C LEU A 46 6.35 5.94 2.29
N GLY A 47 5.35 5.95 1.40
CA GLY A 47 5.48 6.50 0.05
C GLY A 47 5.83 7.99 0.06
N VAL A 48 5.14 8.79 0.88
CA VAL A 48 5.45 10.21 1.11
C VAL A 48 6.88 10.37 1.60
N LYS A 49 7.27 9.65 2.67
CA LYS A 49 8.63 9.72 3.21
C LYS A 49 9.67 9.42 2.12
N MET A 50 9.48 8.33 1.38
CA MET A 50 10.40 7.92 0.33
C MET A 50 10.48 8.93 -0.82
N LEU A 51 9.35 9.58 -1.15
CA LEU A 51 9.30 10.61 -2.18
C LEU A 51 9.98 11.91 -1.71
N VAL A 52 9.80 12.32 -0.46
CA VAL A 52 10.53 13.46 0.13
C VAL A 52 12.05 13.20 0.10
N ASP A 53 12.46 12.00 0.47
CA ASP A 53 13.87 11.58 0.45
C ASP A 53 14.43 11.51 -1.00
N ASN A 54 13.58 11.23 -2.01
CA ASN A 54 13.97 11.00 -3.40
C ASN A 54 12.94 11.56 -4.41
N PRO A 55 12.80 12.90 -4.52
CA PRO A 55 11.68 13.51 -5.23
C PRO A 55 11.69 13.26 -6.74
N LYS A 56 12.85 12.91 -7.32
CA LYS A 56 13.01 12.63 -8.75
C LYS A 56 12.69 11.17 -9.13
N ASN A 57 12.36 10.31 -8.16
CA ASN A 57 12.04 8.91 -8.43
C ASN A 57 10.67 8.80 -9.11
N LYS A 58 10.66 8.43 -10.40
CA LYS A 58 9.45 8.33 -11.23
C LYS A 58 8.48 7.27 -10.71
N ASP A 59 8.96 6.15 -10.18
CA ASP A 59 8.10 5.08 -9.67
C ASP A 59 7.31 5.57 -8.44
N LEU A 60 7.96 6.33 -7.54
CA LEU A 60 7.29 6.95 -6.39
C LEU A 60 6.31 8.04 -6.79
N GLN A 61 6.63 8.84 -7.82
CA GLN A 61 5.69 9.82 -8.37
C GLN A 61 4.45 9.15 -8.97
N ILE A 62 4.62 8.04 -9.71
CA ILE A 62 3.52 7.24 -10.26
C ILE A 62 2.67 6.66 -9.14
N TYR A 63 3.29 6.08 -8.10
CA TYR A 63 2.57 5.60 -6.92
C TYR A 63 1.71 6.70 -6.29
N MET A 64 2.29 7.86 -6.00
CA MET A 64 1.57 8.97 -5.37
C MET A 64 0.47 9.54 -6.26
N SER A 65 0.72 9.65 -7.57
CA SER A 65 -0.31 10.04 -8.54
C SER A 65 -1.46 9.05 -8.55
N GLY A 66 -1.17 7.75 -8.52
CA GLY A 66 -2.18 6.70 -8.43
C GLY A 66 -3.02 6.79 -7.15
N VAL A 67 -2.40 7.08 -6.00
CA VAL A 67 -3.12 7.30 -4.73
C VAL A 67 -4.07 8.51 -4.85
N VAL A 68 -3.60 9.64 -5.36
CA VAL A 68 -4.42 10.85 -5.54
C VAL A 68 -5.57 10.60 -6.51
N ILE A 69 -5.31 9.94 -7.63
CA ILE A 69 -6.32 9.58 -8.63
C ILE A 69 -7.37 8.64 -8.00
N PHE A 70 -6.94 7.62 -7.25
CA PHE A 70 -7.86 6.70 -6.57
C PHE A 70 -8.81 7.44 -5.64
N PHE A 71 -8.30 8.27 -4.73
CA PHE A 71 -9.14 9.01 -3.79
C PHE A 71 -10.02 10.06 -4.50
N GLY A 72 -9.51 10.71 -5.55
CA GLY A 72 -10.28 11.64 -6.37
C GLY A 72 -11.45 10.95 -7.08
N LEU A 73 -11.20 9.81 -7.72
CA LEU A 73 -12.25 9.01 -8.38
C LEU A 73 -13.25 8.46 -7.36
N TRP A 74 -12.78 7.95 -6.21
CA TRP A 74 -13.66 7.48 -5.15
C TRP A 74 -14.57 8.59 -4.63
N TYR A 75 -14.02 9.80 -4.42
CA TYR A 75 -14.79 10.96 -3.98
C TYR A 75 -15.85 11.37 -5.00
N VAL A 76 -15.46 11.52 -6.28
CA VAL A 76 -16.39 11.87 -7.36
C VAL A 76 -17.48 10.80 -7.49
N ASN A 77 -17.12 9.51 -7.46
CA ASN A 77 -18.06 8.40 -7.53
C ASN A 77 -19.14 8.46 -6.44
N ASN A 78 -18.75 8.79 -5.21
CA ASN A 78 -19.69 9.01 -4.11
C ASN A 78 -20.55 10.26 -4.30
N LEU A 79 -19.99 11.34 -4.85
CA LEU A 79 -20.71 12.61 -5.05
C LEU A 79 -21.87 12.46 -6.04
N ILE A 80 -21.70 11.63 -7.07
CA ILE A 80 -22.72 11.40 -8.10
C ILE A 80 -23.60 10.17 -7.82
N ASP A 81 -23.45 9.55 -6.65
CA ASP A 81 -24.10 8.29 -6.24
C ASP A 81 -23.97 7.14 -7.27
N TYR A 82 -22.86 7.09 -7.99
CA TYR A 82 -22.63 6.09 -9.02
C TYR A 82 -22.14 4.79 -8.36
N LYS A 83 -23.03 3.80 -8.21
CA LYS A 83 -22.75 2.60 -7.41
C LYS A 83 -22.37 1.36 -8.20
N ASP A 84 -22.41 1.41 -9.52
CA ASP A 84 -22.26 0.21 -10.34
C ASP A 84 -20.80 -0.01 -10.79
N PHE A 85 -20.49 0.31 -12.05
CA PHE A 85 -19.28 -0.16 -12.71
C PHE A 85 -17.98 0.38 -12.09
N LEU A 86 -17.95 1.66 -11.72
CA LEU A 86 -16.75 2.33 -11.23
C LEU A 86 -16.39 1.87 -9.81
N THR A 87 -17.40 1.60 -8.96
CA THR A 87 -17.19 1.03 -7.62
C THR A 87 -16.48 -0.32 -7.68
N TYR A 88 -16.91 -1.21 -8.57
CA TYR A 88 -16.27 -2.52 -8.75
C TYR A 88 -14.83 -2.42 -9.26
N ILE A 89 -14.54 -1.45 -10.13
CA ILE A 89 -13.17 -1.21 -10.62
C ILE A 89 -12.28 -0.61 -9.53
N LEU A 90 -12.81 0.30 -8.72
CA LEU A 90 -12.03 0.96 -7.67
C LEU A 90 -11.73 0.03 -6.49
N PHE A 91 -12.58 -0.96 -6.23
CA PHE A 91 -12.43 -1.90 -5.11
C PHE A 91 -11.06 -2.60 -5.03
N PRO A 92 -10.49 -3.18 -6.11
CA PRO A 92 -9.16 -3.81 -6.06
C PRO A 92 -7.98 -2.83 -6.10
N VAL A 93 -8.18 -1.54 -6.41
CA VAL A 93 -7.09 -0.57 -6.61
C VAL A 93 -6.19 -0.39 -5.38
N PRO A 94 -6.71 -0.32 -4.14
CA PRO A 94 -5.85 -0.26 -2.94
C PRO A 94 -4.87 -1.42 -2.84
N LEU A 95 -5.29 -2.64 -3.18
CA LEU A 95 -4.41 -3.81 -3.18
C LEU A 95 -3.32 -3.70 -4.26
N ILE A 96 -3.68 -3.23 -5.46
CA ILE A 96 -2.73 -3.01 -6.55
C ILE A 96 -1.67 -1.96 -6.15
N LEU A 97 -2.09 -0.85 -5.55
CA LEU A 97 -1.18 0.19 -5.05
C LEU A 97 -0.28 -0.33 -3.93
N ALA A 98 -0.81 -1.15 -3.02
CA ALA A 98 -0.04 -1.79 -1.95
C ALA A 98 1.07 -2.70 -2.50
N ILE A 99 0.76 -3.51 -3.51
CA ILE A 99 1.72 -4.37 -4.20
C ILE A 99 2.76 -3.50 -4.93
N TYR A 100 2.31 -2.45 -5.63
CA TYR A 100 3.21 -1.57 -6.38
C TYR A 100 4.24 -0.88 -5.47
N LEU A 101 3.82 -0.31 -4.34
CA LEU A 101 4.76 0.30 -3.38
C LEU A 101 5.75 -0.74 -2.83
N SER A 102 5.26 -1.96 -2.54
CA SER A 102 6.11 -3.06 -2.09
C SER A 102 7.20 -3.35 -3.11
N LEU A 103 6.87 -3.45 -4.39
CA LEU A 103 7.85 -3.68 -5.45
C LEU A 103 8.92 -2.58 -5.51
N ILE A 104 8.54 -1.32 -5.32
CA ILE A 104 9.49 -0.20 -5.25
C ILE A 104 10.45 -0.38 -4.07
N ILE A 105 9.93 -0.71 -2.88
CA ILE A 105 10.72 -0.89 -1.66
C ILE A 105 11.71 -2.07 -1.82
N TYR A 106 11.23 -3.20 -2.34
CA TYR A 106 12.07 -4.40 -2.56
C TYR A 106 13.15 -4.16 -3.61
N LYS A 107 12.82 -3.52 -4.74
CA LYS A 107 13.78 -3.19 -5.79
C LYS A 107 14.90 -2.27 -5.30
N LYS A 108 14.64 -1.39 -4.34
CA LYS A 108 15.65 -0.47 -3.81
C LYS A 108 16.54 -1.08 -2.72
N GLU A 109 16.11 -2.15 -2.06
CA GLU A 109 16.94 -2.87 -1.08
C GLU A 109 17.97 -3.82 -1.74
N GLN A 110 17.65 -4.39 -2.90
CA GLN A 110 18.58 -5.24 -3.66
C GLN A 110 19.90 -4.54 -4.08
N PRO A 111 19.89 -3.32 -4.67
CA PRO A 111 21.11 -2.61 -5.03
C PRO A 111 21.95 -2.22 -3.81
N GLU A 112 21.33 -1.81 -2.68
CA GLU A 112 22.07 -1.58 -1.43
C GLU A 112 22.80 -2.85 -0.96
N LYS A 113 22.17 -4.03 -1.03
CA LYS A 113 22.83 -5.28 -0.62
C LYS A 113 24.00 -5.67 -1.51
N TYR A 114 23.90 -5.43 -2.81
CA TYR A 114 24.93 -5.83 -3.78
C TYR A 114 26.18 -4.93 -3.70
N ASP A 115 26.01 -3.62 -3.50
CA ASP A 115 27.15 -2.70 -3.35
C ASP A 115 27.92 -2.95 -2.03
N ASN A 116 27.20 -3.19 -0.92
CA ASN A 116 27.83 -3.48 0.38
C ASN A 116 28.57 -4.82 0.43
N ALA A 117 28.27 -5.75 -0.49
CA ALA A 117 28.95 -7.05 -0.58
C ALA A 117 30.27 -7.00 -1.35
N LYS A 118 30.54 -5.92 -2.11
CA LYS A 118 31.79 -5.72 -2.86
C LYS A 118 32.86 -4.96 -2.09
N THR A 119 32.49 -4.31 -0.98
CA THR A 119 33.38 -3.47 -0.17
C THR A 119 33.88 -4.14 1.11
N ASN A 120 33.64 -5.45 1.28
CA ASN A 120 34.11 -6.25 2.42
C ASN A 120 34.99 -7.40 1.94
#